data_AF-A0A1G6H445-F1
#
_entry.id   AF-A0A1G6H445-F1
#
_cell.length_a   1.000
_cell.length_b   1.000
_cell.length_c   1.000
_cell.angle_alpha   90.00
_cell.angle_beta   90.00
_cell.angle_gamma   90.00
#
_symmetry.space_group_name_H-M   'P 1'
#
loop_
_entity.id
_entity.type
_entity.pdbx_description
1 polymer ?
#
loop_
_entity_poly.entity_id
_entity_poly.type
_entity_poly.pdbx_seq_one_letter_code
_entity_poly.pdbx_strand_id
1 'polypeptide(L)'
;MRLLGGSQFFRYRSRKTLGERLSLLGPKEYLHGGELSFLGPKEYLHGGELSLLGPKEYLHGGELSPLGEKEYFLGEKLSPLGENEYFLGEKLSLLGENEYFLGEKLSPLGENEYFLGEKLSLLGGEEGLHGGKFPPLGLV
;
A
#
# COMPACT_ATOMS: atom_id res chain seq x y z
N MET A 1 -23.53 -13.00 11.62
CA MET A 1 -22.84 -13.16 12.92
C MET A 1 -22.19 -11.83 13.26
N ARG A 2 -22.75 -11.09 14.23
CA ARG A 2 -22.30 -9.75 14.64
C ARG A 2 -21.52 -9.93 15.94
N LEU A 3 -20.25 -9.52 15.97
CA LEU A 3 -19.45 -9.48 17.18
C LEU A 3 -18.84 -8.09 17.29
N LEU A 4 -19.32 -7.35 18.29
CA LEU A 4 -18.91 -6.01 18.69
C LEU A 4 -17.63 -6.09 19.53
N GLY A 5 -16.65 -5.24 19.22
CA GLY A 5 -15.65 -4.72 20.16
C GLY A 5 -14.70 -5.73 20.80
N GLY A 6 -13.49 -5.83 20.27
CA GLY A 6 -12.35 -6.50 20.92
C GLY A 6 -11.34 -7.00 19.90
N SER A 7 -10.04 -6.95 20.22
CA SER A 7 -8.97 -7.57 19.41
C SER A 7 -9.32 -9.05 19.17
N GLN A 8 -9.57 -9.43 17.92
CA GLN A 8 -10.01 -10.79 17.57
C GLN A 8 -8.87 -11.57 16.90
N PHE A 9 -8.36 -12.58 17.60
CA PHE A 9 -7.43 -13.55 17.04
C PHE A 9 -8.22 -14.68 16.37
N PHE A 10 -8.29 -14.69 15.03
CA PHE A 10 -8.94 -15.78 14.29
C PHE A 10 -7.93 -16.78 13.74
N ARG A 11 -7.97 -18.02 14.23
CA ARG A 11 -7.46 -19.21 13.52
C ARG A 11 -8.60 -19.94 12.83
N TYR A 12 -9.19 -19.35 11.80
CA TYR A 12 -10.10 -20.07 10.88
C TYR A 12 -10.22 -19.34 9.54
N ARG A 13 -10.35 -20.12 8.46
CA ARG A 13 -10.56 -19.66 7.07
C ARG A 13 -11.96 -19.07 6.91
N SER A 14 -12.19 -17.85 7.44
CA SER A 14 -13.30 -16.99 7.03
C SER A 14 -12.88 -16.16 5.82
N ARG A 15 -13.72 -16.12 4.78
CA ARG A 15 -13.50 -15.31 3.57
C ARG A 15 -13.59 -13.81 3.85
N LYS A 16 -14.49 -13.39 4.75
CA LYS A 16 -14.72 -11.98 5.11
C LYS A 16 -14.68 -11.79 6.62
N THR A 17 -13.98 -10.75 7.07
CA THR A 17 -13.95 -10.36 8.50
C THR A 17 -14.16 -8.85 8.61
N LEU A 18 -14.90 -8.42 9.64
CA LEU A 18 -15.22 -7.02 9.92
C LEU A 18 -14.97 -6.72 11.40
N GLY A 19 -14.38 -5.56 11.71
CA GLY A 19 -14.29 -5.07 13.08
C GLY A 19 -13.46 -3.79 13.20
N GLU A 20 -13.68 -3.01 14.25
CA GLU A 20 -12.95 -1.75 14.47
C GLU A 20 -11.43 -1.96 14.59
N ARG A 21 -11.00 -3.00 15.31
CA ARG A 21 -9.58 -3.35 15.49
C ARG A 21 -9.37 -4.85 15.32
N LEU A 22 -8.58 -5.24 14.32
CA LEU A 22 -8.33 -6.66 14.01
C LEU A 22 -6.83 -6.96 13.99
N SER A 23 -6.45 -8.10 14.58
CA SER A 23 -5.09 -8.65 14.50
C SER A 23 -5.16 -10.11 14.08
N LEU A 24 -4.69 -10.42 12.89
CA LEU A 24 -5.01 -11.66 12.19
C LEU A 24 -3.78 -12.34 11.59
N LEU A 25 -3.80 -13.68 11.55
CA LEU A 25 -2.75 -14.51 10.96
C LEU A 25 -3.36 -15.54 9.99
N GLY A 26 -2.76 -15.68 8.81
CA GLY A 26 -3.11 -16.71 7.82
C GLY A 26 -3.99 -16.19 6.68
N PRO A 27 -4.29 -17.02 5.66
CA PRO A 27 -4.91 -16.53 4.43
C PRO A 27 -6.32 -15.98 4.65
N LYS A 28 -6.62 -14.87 3.97
CA LYS A 28 -7.94 -14.22 3.94
C LYS A 28 -8.23 -13.70 2.53
N GLU A 29 -9.50 -13.51 2.21
CA GLU A 29 -9.88 -12.88 0.94
C GLU A 29 -10.22 -11.40 1.16
N TYR A 30 -11.05 -11.09 2.16
CA TYR A 30 -11.54 -9.74 2.43
C TYR A 30 -11.46 -9.37 3.92
N LEU A 31 -10.83 -8.24 4.24
CA LEU A 31 -10.95 -7.61 5.55
C LEU A 31 -11.44 -6.17 5.46
N HIS A 32 -12.24 -5.77 6.44
CA HIS A 32 -12.63 -4.39 6.65
C HIS A 32 -12.52 -4.03 8.13
N GLY A 33 -12.00 -2.86 8.46
CA GLY A 33 -11.93 -2.38 9.83
C GLY A 33 -11.29 -1.00 9.99
N GLY A 34 -11.29 -0.45 11.21
CA GLY A 34 -10.62 0.81 11.50
C GLY A 34 -9.10 0.65 11.52
N GLU A 35 -8.61 -0.21 12.40
CA GLU A 35 -7.20 -0.55 12.59
C GLU A 35 -6.98 -2.04 12.25
N LEU A 36 -6.17 -2.34 11.25
CA LEU A 36 -5.85 -3.71 10.85
C LEU A 36 -4.35 -3.99 10.97
N SER A 37 -4.00 -5.05 11.71
CA SER A 37 -2.68 -5.67 11.67
C SER A 37 -2.80 -7.10 11.15
N PHE A 38 -2.03 -7.48 10.14
CA PHE A 38 -2.18 -8.81 9.54
C PHE A 38 -0.90 -9.40 8.96
N LEU A 39 -0.78 -10.72 9.09
CA LEU A 39 0.29 -11.52 8.51
C LEU A 39 -0.28 -12.67 7.67
N GLY A 40 0.05 -12.72 6.38
CA GLY A 40 -0.31 -13.80 5.47
C GLY A 40 -0.63 -13.33 4.05
N PRO A 41 -0.89 -14.24 3.10
CA PRO A 41 -1.31 -13.85 1.75
C PRO A 41 -2.77 -13.40 1.74
N LYS A 42 -3.11 -12.43 0.88
CA LYS A 42 -4.45 -11.84 0.79
C LYS A 42 -4.88 -11.44 -0.61
N GLU A 43 -6.09 -10.88 -0.70
CA GLU A 43 -6.59 -10.25 -1.92
C GLU A 43 -7.02 -8.79 -1.66
N TYR A 44 -7.90 -8.53 -0.68
CA TYR A 44 -8.46 -7.17 -0.49
C TYR A 44 -8.55 -6.74 0.98
N LEU A 45 -8.08 -5.53 1.28
CA LEU A 45 -8.23 -4.90 2.59
C LEU A 45 -8.70 -3.46 2.48
N HIS A 46 -9.56 -3.09 3.42
CA HIS A 46 -10.01 -1.72 3.57
C HIS A 46 -9.99 -1.31 5.04
N GLY A 47 -9.39 -0.16 5.36
CA GLY A 47 -9.48 0.37 6.71
C GLY A 47 -8.88 1.75 6.91
N GLY A 48 -8.93 2.29 8.12
CA GLY A 48 -8.31 3.58 8.43
C GLY A 48 -6.79 3.47 8.48
N GLU A 49 -6.29 2.56 9.31
CA GLU A 49 -4.86 2.29 9.54
C GLU A 49 -4.55 0.82 9.24
N LEU A 50 -3.65 0.56 8.30
CA LEU A 50 -3.27 -0.79 7.88
C LEU A 50 -1.75 -1.02 8.06
N SER A 51 -1.38 -2.07 8.80
CA SER A 51 0.00 -2.58 8.85
C SER A 51 0.04 -4.07 8.53
N LEU A 52 0.72 -4.45 7.45
CA LEU A 52 0.54 -5.75 6.82
C LEU A 52 1.87 -6.36 6.40
N LEU A 53 1.91 -7.69 6.38
CA LEU A 53 3.03 -8.47 5.88
C LEU A 53 2.50 -9.67 5.08
N GLY A 54 2.80 -9.72 3.79
CA GLY A 54 2.36 -10.80 2.93
C GLY A 54 2.46 -10.44 1.46
N PRO A 55 2.41 -11.43 0.54
CA PRO A 55 2.39 -11.16 -0.89
C PRO A 55 0.95 -11.00 -1.42
N LYS A 56 0.80 -10.15 -2.44
CA LYS A 56 -0.44 -9.79 -3.17
C LYS A 56 -1.49 -9.13 -2.30
N GLU A 57 -1.61 -7.81 -2.43
CA GLU A 57 -2.57 -7.05 -1.65
C GLU A 57 -3.15 -5.89 -2.47
N TYR A 58 -4.47 -5.72 -2.42
CA TYR A 58 -5.12 -4.45 -2.76
C TYR A 58 -5.51 -3.77 -1.46
N LEU A 59 -4.84 -2.68 -1.12
CA LEU A 59 -5.08 -1.93 0.10
C LEU A 59 -5.74 -0.60 -0.18
N HIS A 60 -6.75 -0.29 0.62
CA HIS A 60 -7.34 1.03 0.67
C HIS A 60 -7.43 1.49 2.12
N GLY A 61 -6.83 2.65 2.43
CA GLY A 61 -6.98 3.25 3.74
C GLY A 61 -6.41 4.65 3.90
N GLY A 62 -6.49 5.21 5.09
CA GLY A 62 -5.89 6.51 5.39
C GLY A 62 -4.37 6.42 5.50
N GLU A 63 -3.90 5.52 6.38
CA GLU A 63 -2.48 5.29 6.65
C GLU A 63 -2.12 3.83 6.37
N LEU A 64 -1.18 3.61 5.45
CA LEU A 64 -0.76 2.28 5.01
C LEU A 64 0.74 2.07 5.25
N SER A 65 1.10 0.98 5.93
CA SER A 65 2.50 0.53 6.09
C SER A 65 2.63 -0.96 5.80
N PRO A 66 2.52 -1.37 4.53
CA PRO A 66 2.65 -2.74 4.08
C PRO A 66 4.11 -3.16 3.88
N LEU A 67 4.35 -4.46 3.95
CA LEU A 67 5.60 -5.10 3.56
C LEU A 67 5.29 -6.31 2.69
N GLY A 68 5.69 -6.26 1.42
CA GLY A 68 5.31 -7.31 0.48
C GLY A 68 5.77 -7.11 -0.96
N GLU A 69 5.07 -7.74 -1.89
CA GLU A 69 5.41 -7.72 -3.33
C GLU A 69 4.13 -7.76 -4.17
N LYS A 70 4.14 -7.05 -5.31
CA LYS A 70 3.06 -7.04 -6.31
C LYS A 70 1.74 -6.53 -5.76
N GLU A 71 1.75 -5.28 -5.33
CA GLU A 71 0.67 -4.69 -4.55
C GLU A 71 0.16 -3.37 -5.15
N TYR A 72 -1.09 -3.05 -4.82
CA TYR A 72 -1.74 -1.81 -5.20
C TYR A 72 -2.28 -1.12 -3.95
N PHE A 73 -1.87 0.14 -3.77
CA PHE A 73 -2.14 0.89 -2.56
C PHE A 73 -2.80 2.21 -2.87
N LEU A 74 -3.91 2.46 -2.17
CA LEU A 74 -4.63 3.72 -2.21
C LEU A 74 -4.75 4.27 -0.79
N GLY A 75 -4.21 5.46 -0.53
CA GLY A 75 -4.40 6.11 0.75
C GLY A 75 -3.74 7.48 0.90
N GLU A 76 -4.01 8.17 2.01
CA GLU A 76 -3.48 9.52 2.22
C GLU A 76 -1.98 9.50 2.52
N LYS A 77 -1.54 8.55 3.35
CA LYS A 77 -0.14 8.38 3.75
C LYS A 77 0.30 6.95 3.51
N LEU A 78 1.29 6.75 2.64
CA LEU A 78 1.82 5.43 2.31
C LEU A 78 3.29 5.36 2.71
N SER A 79 3.63 4.31 3.47
CA SER A 79 5.00 3.97 3.85
C SER A 79 5.29 2.47 3.68
N PRO A 80 5.26 1.99 2.43
CA PRO A 80 5.48 0.59 2.08
C PRO A 80 6.96 0.25 2.03
N LEU A 81 7.22 -1.05 2.00
CA LEU A 81 8.51 -1.63 1.68
C LEU A 81 8.28 -2.86 0.80
N GLY A 82 8.81 -2.88 -0.42
CA GLY A 82 8.51 -3.98 -1.33
C GLY A 82 9.03 -3.84 -2.76
N GLU A 83 8.50 -4.65 -3.66
CA GLU A 83 8.88 -4.64 -5.08
C GLU A 83 7.65 -4.78 -5.99
N ASN A 84 7.71 -4.14 -7.17
CA ASN A 84 6.68 -4.19 -8.21
C ASN A 84 5.31 -3.65 -7.75
N GLU A 85 5.31 -2.44 -7.22
CA GLU A 85 4.16 -1.87 -6.52
C GLU A 85 3.59 -0.61 -7.20
N TYR A 86 2.31 -0.35 -6.96
CA TYR A 86 1.60 0.83 -7.48
C TYR A 86 0.95 1.61 -6.35
N PHE A 87 1.22 2.91 -6.30
CA PHE A 87 0.84 3.79 -5.19
C PHE A 87 0.05 5.00 -5.67
N LEU A 88 -1.07 5.25 -5.01
CA LEU A 88 -1.85 6.47 -5.17
C LEU A 88 -2.12 7.10 -3.79
N GLY A 89 -1.59 8.29 -3.54
CA GLY A 89 -1.79 8.96 -2.26
C GLY A 89 -1.22 10.37 -2.14
N GLU A 90 -1.56 11.09 -1.08
CA GLU A 90 -1.08 12.48 -0.92
C GLU A 90 0.39 12.53 -0.50
N LYS A 91 0.80 11.64 0.42
CA LYS A 91 2.15 11.61 1.00
C LYS A 91 2.71 10.21 0.90
N LEU A 92 3.75 10.05 0.09
CA LEU A 92 4.39 8.78 -0.18
C LEU A 92 5.84 8.82 0.30
N SER A 93 6.24 7.88 1.16
CA SER A 93 7.62 7.68 1.63
C SER A 93 7.95 6.20 1.53
N LEU A 94 8.67 5.79 0.50
CA LEU A 94 8.66 4.40 0.05
C LEU A 94 10.08 3.89 -0.15
N LEU A 95 10.27 2.58 -0.04
CA LEU A 95 11.55 1.93 -0.30
C LEU A 95 11.32 0.63 -1.07
N GLY A 96 11.98 0.45 -2.21
CA GLY A 96 11.75 -0.73 -3.04
C GLY A 96 12.31 -0.66 -4.45
N GLU A 97 11.79 -1.52 -5.33
CA GLU A 97 12.19 -1.56 -6.75
C GLU A 97 10.97 -1.72 -7.67
N ASN A 98 11.06 -1.14 -8.87
CA ASN A 98 10.08 -1.26 -9.95
C ASN A 98 8.68 -0.70 -9.58
N GLU A 99 8.64 0.51 -9.03
CA GLU A 99 7.42 1.08 -8.48
C GLU A 99 6.85 2.24 -9.30
N TYR A 100 5.54 2.45 -9.18
CA TYR A 100 4.81 3.55 -9.79
C TYR A 100 4.08 4.36 -8.73
N PHE A 101 4.25 5.68 -8.75
CA PHE A 101 3.76 6.57 -7.72
C PHE A 101 2.97 7.74 -8.30
N LEU A 102 1.79 7.99 -7.75
CA LEU A 102 0.97 9.15 -8.03
C LEU A 102 0.60 9.85 -6.72
N GLY A 103 1.05 11.10 -6.53
CA GLY A 103 0.79 11.82 -5.29
C GLY A 103 1.32 13.24 -5.19
N GLU A 104 0.95 13.96 -4.13
CA GLU A 104 1.39 15.36 -3.96
C GLU A 104 2.83 15.47 -3.47
N LYS A 105 3.21 14.65 -2.50
CA LYS A 105 4.53 14.69 -1.83
C LYS A 105 5.16 13.31 -1.85
N LEU A 106 6.26 13.20 -2.57
CA LEU A 106 6.92 11.94 -2.88
C LEU A 106 8.34 11.92 -2.31
N SER A 107 8.69 10.86 -1.59
CA SER A 107 10.02 10.62 -1.02
C SER A 107 10.42 9.14 -1.18
N PRO A 108 10.67 8.71 -2.42
CA PRO A 108 11.05 7.33 -2.76
C PRO A 108 12.55 7.06 -2.52
N LEU A 109 12.89 5.79 -2.38
CA LEU A 109 14.26 5.30 -2.37
C LEU A 109 14.32 3.89 -2.98
N GLY A 110 14.92 3.77 -4.16
CA GLY A 110 14.81 2.54 -4.92
C GLY A 110 15.38 2.60 -6.33
N GLU A 111 15.11 1.56 -7.11
CA GLU A 111 15.50 1.45 -8.51
C GLU A 111 14.26 1.29 -9.42
N ASN A 112 14.34 1.79 -10.66
CA ASN A 112 13.29 1.65 -11.69
C ASN A 112 11.93 2.26 -11.31
N GLU A 113 11.96 3.48 -10.80
CA GLU A 113 10.80 4.16 -10.25
C GLU A 113 10.15 5.15 -11.23
N TYR A 114 8.81 5.28 -11.17
CA TYR A 114 8.04 6.22 -12.00
C TYR A 114 7.14 7.10 -11.14
N PHE A 115 7.22 8.43 -11.31
CA PHE A 115 6.51 9.40 -10.47
C PHE A 115 5.61 10.33 -11.27
N LEU A 116 4.45 10.64 -10.70
CA LEU A 116 3.62 11.77 -11.08
C LEU A 116 3.18 12.51 -9.81
N GLY A 117 3.61 13.76 -9.65
CA GLY A 117 3.31 14.51 -8.44
C GLY A 117 3.77 15.96 -8.43
N GLU A 118 3.37 16.68 -7.39
CA GLU A 118 3.69 18.11 -7.24
C GLU A 118 5.06 18.36 -6.62
N LYS A 119 5.48 17.52 -5.67
CA LYS A 119 6.73 17.67 -4.91
C LYS A 119 7.44 16.33 -4.78
N LEU A 120 8.72 16.33 -5.14
CA LEU A 120 9.59 15.16 -5.08
C LEU A 120 10.85 15.49 -4.25
N SER A 121 11.25 14.57 -3.37
CA SER A 121 12.48 14.64 -2.58
C SER A 121 13.21 13.30 -2.69
N LEU A 122 14.32 13.26 -3.45
CA LEU A 122 15.12 12.06 -3.68
C LEU A 122 16.31 12.00 -2.72
N LEU A 123 16.60 10.83 -2.17
CA LEU A 123 17.72 10.61 -1.25
C LEU A 123 18.60 9.43 -1.69
N GLY A 124 19.15 9.45 -2.90
CA GLY A 124 20.11 8.45 -3.38
C GLY A 124 20.09 8.28 -4.90
N GLY A 125 21.26 8.20 -5.54
CA GLY A 125 21.43 7.88 -6.97
C GLY A 125 21.21 9.04 -7.96
N GLU A 126 21.87 8.98 -9.12
CA GLU A 126 22.06 10.08 -10.07
C GLU A 126 20.78 10.75 -10.61
N GLU A 127 20.93 12.04 -10.93
CA GLU A 127 19.89 13.03 -11.24
C GLU A 127 18.88 12.61 -12.33
N GLY A 128 17.60 12.95 -12.08
CA GLY A 128 16.62 13.05 -13.15
C GLY A 128 15.19 13.33 -12.69
N LEU A 129 14.80 14.60 -12.58
CA LEU A 129 13.43 14.98 -12.91
C LEU A 129 13.27 14.79 -14.43
N HIS A 130 12.91 13.58 -14.83
CA HIS A 130 12.25 13.30 -16.09
C HIS A 130 10.97 12.56 -15.72
N GLY A 131 9.83 12.94 -16.32
CA GLY A 131 8.78 11.96 -16.58
C GLY A 131 9.38 10.86 -17.46
N GLY A 132 10.03 9.88 -16.83
CA GLY A 132 10.86 8.86 -17.46
C GLY A 132 10.04 8.10 -18.50
N LYS A 133 10.30 8.39 -19.78
CA LYS A 133 9.72 7.76 -20.98
C LYS A 133 8.21 7.48 -20.91
N PHE A 134 7.41 8.53 -21.05
CA PHE A 134 6.12 8.35 -21.74
C PHE A 134 6.39 8.14 -23.24
N PRO A 135 5.75 7.18 -23.94
CA PRO A 135 5.50 7.40 -25.36
C PRO A 135 4.65 8.67 -25.46
N PRO A 136 4.92 9.60 -26.39
CA PRO A 136 4.15 10.82 -26.50
C PRO A 136 2.68 10.47 -26.75
N LEU A 137 1.81 10.71 -25.77
CA LEU A 137 0.37 10.75 -25.98
C LEU A 137 0.04 12.21 -26.24
N GLY A 138 -0.13 12.51 -27.53
CA GLY A 138 0.01 13.85 -28.10
C GLY A 138 -1.06 14.87 -27.77
N LEU A 139 -0.74 16.12 -28.18
CA LEU A 139 -1.58 17.29 -28.45
C LEU A 139 -2.46 17.72 -27.25
N VAL A 140 -2.21 18.84 -26.58
CA VAL A 140 -2.27 20.23 -27.10
C VAL A 140 -1.31 21.13 -26.34
#